data_AF-A0A973JTP1-F1
#
_entry.id   AF-A0A973JTP1-F1
#
_cell.length_a   1.000
_cell.length_b   1.000
_cell.length_c   1.000
_cell.angle_alpha   90.00
_cell.angle_beta   90.00
_cell.angle_gamma   90.00
#
_symmetry.space_group_name_H-M   'P 1'
#
loop_
_entity.id
_entity.type
_entity.pdbx_description
1 polymer ?
#
loop_
_entity_poly.entity_id
_entity_poly.type
_entity_poly.pdbx_seq_one_letter_code
_entity_poly.pdbx_strand_id
1 'polypeptide(L)'
;MFILLLPRYHAIKNRLTRLAPGDGMKTSVLALLGVAFWAFLFIVAYRVLTYFRTVEGLGDLLALRLLSMVLLTFFSILVFSNIVTSLSTFYLSGELDILHSSPIRIESIYRAKFIETLIDSSWMTLIYGLPVFIAYGAVFKAGAAYYAGLLLTIVPFLIVPAAIGIMATMLLVSAFPARRARDILVLLGLLFFVVLYILFRMLRPEKLVDPDAFPTLVQYLTAMRGPVSPLFPSSWASDVLSPLLKGGAGEAVFFLLMLWSTALAGIIIGEWACGRIYYAGWSRSQEGKKARLSRSRAADLFFHIAVLPFRGRMRAIVQKDIKLFFRDASQWSQLFLLLALTIVYIYSFKLLPLERSPLPTIFIQNLISFLNLGMVGFVTSAVAVRFVFPAVSLEGESFWIVRSSPLPLKDLLWAKFWSSVLPLLVLAEVLIVLSNVLLKVSTLMMAIGVTTVALMTLGIAALGIGMGAIFPRFRYENVAQIPTGFGGIAYMIVTMLYIAAVITLEAWPVYRIFLSHSIGAGMGPARWAWAALSFLLVIVLNALAVILPMKIGLNRLMAREI
;
A
#
# COMPACT_ATOMS: atom_id res chain seq x y z
N MET A 1 14.38 14.78 -25.81
CA MET A 1 13.45 14.62 -24.67
C MET A 1 12.11 14.02 -25.09
N PHE A 2 11.25 14.69 -25.86
CA PHE A 2 9.93 14.16 -26.25
C PHE A 2 9.97 12.82 -27.01
N ILE A 3 11.01 12.60 -27.82
CA ILE A 3 11.26 11.32 -28.54
C ILE A 3 11.41 10.14 -27.57
N LEU A 4 11.98 10.36 -26.37
CA LEU A 4 12.15 9.31 -25.36
C LEU A 4 10.83 8.90 -24.69
N LEU A 5 9.81 9.76 -24.72
CA LEU A 5 8.50 9.50 -24.11
C LEU A 5 7.49 8.89 -25.09
N LEU A 6 7.78 8.95 -26.39
CA LEU A 6 6.92 8.44 -27.47
C LEU A 6 6.58 6.95 -27.35
N PRO A 7 7.51 6.03 -27.01
CA PRO A 7 7.19 4.61 -26.84
C PRO A 7 6.09 4.36 -25.81
N ARG A 8 6.14 5.04 -24.65
CA ARG A 8 5.10 4.93 -23.62
C ARG A 8 3.78 5.54 -24.08
N TYR A 9 3.80 6.69 -24.77
CA TYR A 9 2.60 7.27 -25.36
C TYR A 9 1.94 6.30 -26.36
N HIS A 10 2.73 5.68 -27.23
CA HIS A 10 2.25 4.67 -28.17
C HIS A 10 1.76 3.41 -27.46
N ALA A 11 2.40 2.97 -26.38
CA ALA A 11 1.94 1.83 -25.58
C ALA A 11 0.56 2.10 -24.95
N ILE A 12 0.36 3.29 -24.37
CA ILE A 12 -0.93 3.73 -23.80
C ILE A 12 -1.98 3.83 -24.91
N LYS A 13 -1.65 4.50 -26.02
CA LYS A 13 -2.55 4.66 -27.17
C LYS A 13 -2.97 3.30 -27.73
N ASN A 14 -2.02 2.39 -27.97
CA ASN A 14 -2.30 1.06 -28.48
C ASN A 14 -3.14 0.22 -27.51
N ARG A 15 -2.92 0.38 -26.21
CA ARG A 15 -3.72 -0.30 -25.18
C ARG A 15 -5.17 0.21 -25.12
N LEU A 16 -5.39 1.48 -25.45
CA LEU A 16 -6.73 2.07 -25.54
C LEU A 16 -7.43 1.73 -26.86
N THR A 17 -6.70 1.60 -27.97
CA THR A 17 -7.28 1.37 -29.30
C THR A 17 -7.43 -0.11 -29.66
N ARG A 18 -6.57 -1.00 -29.15
CA ARG A 18 -6.60 -2.45 -29.43
C ARG A 18 -7.13 -3.21 -28.21
N LEU A 19 -8.43 -3.05 -27.92
CA LEU A 19 -9.10 -3.84 -26.89
C LEU A 19 -9.39 -5.25 -27.43
N ALA A 20 -8.84 -6.28 -26.80
CA ALA A 20 -9.19 -7.67 -27.11
C ALA A 20 -10.65 -7.96 -26.69
N PRO A 21 -11.32 -8.97 -27.28
CA PRO A 21 -12.66 -9.38 -26.84
C PRO A 21 -12.65 -9.72 -25.34
N GLY A 22 -13.52 -9.04 -24.58
CA GLY A 22 -13.61 -9.12 -23.12
C GLY A 22 -12.82 -8.06 -22.34
N ASP A 23 -11.95 -7.27 -22.97
CA ASP A 23 -11.25 -6.16 -22.29
C ASP A 23 -12.15 -4.94 -22.07
N GLY A 24 -13.17 -4.71 -22.91
CA GLY A 24 -14.15 -3.64 -22.72
C GLY A 24 -14.93 -3.78 -21.40
N MET A 25 -15.38 -4.98 -21.06
CA MET A 25 -16.05 -5.22 -19.77
C MET A 25 -15.10 -4.98 -18.59
N LYS A 26 -13.82 -5.39 -18.72
CA LYS A 26 -12.81 -5.16 -17.68
C LYS A 26 -12.54 -3.68 -17.46
N THR A 27 -12.41 -2.89 -18.54
CA THR A 27 -12.17 -1.45 -18.44
C THR A 27 -13.40 -0.73 -17.87
N SER A 28 -14.62 -1.10 -18.27
CA SER A 28 -15.84 -0.54 -17.69
C SER A 28 -15.97 -0.83 -16.19
N VAL A 29 -15.70 -2.06 -15.75
CA VAL A 29 -15.72 -2.43 -14.32
C VAL A 29 -14.68 -1.64 -13.53
N LEU A 30 -13.45 -1.52 -14.06
CA LEU A 30 -12.40 -0.73 -13.44
C LEU A 30 -12.75 0.77 -13.36
N ALA A 31 -13.33 1.33 -14.42
CA ALA A 31 -13.77 2.71 -14.43
C ALA A 31 -14.88 2.96 -13.41
N LEU A 32 -15.88 2.05 -13.34
CA LEU A 32 -16.98 2.15 -12.39
C LEU A 32 -16.48 2.06 -10.94
N LEU A 33 -15.58 1.13 -10.64
CA LEU A 33 -14.95 1.04 -9.33
C LEU A 33 -14.12 2.28 -8.98
N GLY A 34 -13.37 2.81 -9.95
CA GLY A 34 -12.61 4.04 -9.80
C GLY A 34 -13.50 5.21 -9.44
N VAL A 35 -14.61 5.39 -10.17
CA VAL A 35 -15.61 6.44 -9.90
C VAL A 35 -16.30 6.23 -8.57
N ALA A 36 -16.70 5.00 -8.23
CA ALA A 36 -17.32 4.68 -6.95
C ALA A 36 -16.39 5.00 -5.76
N PHE A 37 -15.11 4.64 -5.87
CA PHE A 37 -14.10 4.97 -4.86
C PHE A 37 -13.86 6.48 -4.76
N TRP A 38 -13.82 7.17 -5.90
CA TRP A 38 -13.66 8.63 -5.95
C TRP A 38 -14.85 9.35 -5.29
N ALA A 39 -16.08 8.90 -5.57
CA ALA A 39 -17.30 9.39 -4.94
C ALA A 39 -17.31 9.09 -3.43
N PHE A 40 -16.89 7.89 -3.01
CA PHE A 40 -16.77 7.54 -1.61
C PHE A 40 -15.80 8.48 -0.85
N LEU A 41 -14.60 8.72 -1.39
CA LEU A 41 -13.64 9.65 -0.80
C LEU A 41 -14.20 11.07 -0.70
N PHE A 42 -14.87 11.55 -1.74
CA PHE A 42 -15.53 12.85 -1.72
C PHE A 42 -16.62 12.94 -0.65
N ILE A 43 -17.50 11.93 -0.54
CA ILE A 43 -18.58 11.89 0.45
C ILE A 43 -18.03 11.88 1.87
N VAL A 44 -17.00 11.05 2.14
CA VAL A 44 -16.37 10.98 3.47
C VAL A 44 -15.72 12.33 3.82
N ALA A 45 -14.94 12.91 2.90
CA ALA A 45 -14.30 14.20 3.13
C ALA A 45 -15.34 15.32 3.36
N TYR A 46 -16.38 15.36 2.52
CA TYR A 46 -17.48 16.31 2.65
C TYR A 46 -18.19 16.18 4.00
N ARG A 47 -18.48 14.94 4.45
CA ARG A 47 -19.14 14.68 5.72
C ARG A 47 -18.29 15.06 6.93
N VAL A 48 -16.99 14.76 6.89
CA VAL A 48 -16.06 15.14 7.97
C VAL A 48 -15.93 16.66 8.07
N LEU A 49 -15.80 17.35 6.93
CA LEU A 49 -15.64 18.81 6.90
C LEU A 49 -16.93 19.54 7.30
N THR A 50 -18.10 19.04 6.88
CA THR A 50 -19.39 19.59 7.32
C THR A 50 -19.60 19.39 8.82
N TYR A 51 -19.22 18.23 9.36
CA TYR A 51 -19.24 17.99 10.80
C TYR A 51 -18.37 19.00 11.56
N PHE A 52 -17.14 19.27 11.10
CA PHE A 52 -16.29 20.27 11.74
C PHE A 52 -16.90 21.68 11.73
N ARG A 53 -17.65 22.05 10.69
CA ARG A 53 -18.34 23.34 10.65
C ARG A 53 -19.51 23.48 11.63
N THR A 54 -20.05 22.37 12.14
CA THR A 54 -21.07 22.43 13.20
C THR A 54 -20.50 22.85 14.56
N VAL A 55 -19.17 22.81 14.71
CA VAL A 55 -18.48 23.24 15.94
C VAL A 55 -18.23 24.75 15.90
N GLU A 56 -19.03 25.50 16.66
CA GLU A 56 -18.98 26.96 16.71
C GLU A 56 -17.58 27.48 17.11
N GLY A 57 -17.09 28.49 16.38
CA GLY A 57 -15.83 29.20 16.65
C GLY A 57 -14.53 28.45 16.30
N LEU A 58 -14.52 27.10 16.31
CA LEU A 58 -13.31 26.29 16.10
C LEU A 58 -13.29 25.53 14.76
N GLY A 59 -14.45 25.32 14.13
CA GLY A 59 -14.59 24.48 12.95
C GLY A 59 -13.71 24.86 11.75
N ASP A 60 -13.65 26.14 11.41
CA ASP A 60 -12.88 26.62 10.26
C ASP A 60 -11.35 26.50 10.50
N LEU A 61 -10.90 26.70 11.74
CA LEU A 61 -9.49 26.56 12.11
C LEU A 61 -9.06 25.08 12.06
N LEU A 62 -9.93 24.18 12.56
CA LEU A 62 -9.74 22.73 12.50
C LEU A 62 -9.67 22.23 11.05
N ALA A 63 -10.58 22.70 10.20
CA ALA A 63 -10.61 22.31 8.79
C ALA A 63 -9.34 22.76 8.03
N LEU A 64 -8.87 23.99 8.25
CA LEU A 64 -7.61 24.48 7.66
C LEU A 64 -6.40 23.74 8.23
N ARG A 65 -6.41 23.39 9.52
CA ARG A 65 -5.35 22.56 10.11
C ARG A 65 -5.35 21.17 9.48
N LEU A 66 -6.51 20.54 9.29
CA LEU A 66 -6.61 19.26 8.61
C LEU A 66 -6.06 19.34 7.18
N LEU A 67 -6.32 20.44 6.46
CA LEU A 67 -5.76 20.66 5.11
C LEU A 67 -4.22 20.67 5.15
N SER A 68 -3.63 21.40 6.09
CA SER A 68 -2.17 21.44 6.28
C SER A 68 -1.58 20.06 6.62
N MET A 69 -2.29 19.27 7.44
CA MET A 69 -1.89 17.90 7.79
C MET A 69 -1.96 16.94 6.60
N VAL A 70 -3.03 17.05 5.78
CA VAL A 70 -3.19 16.26 4.56
C VAL A 70 -2.08 16.59 3.56
N LEU A 71 -1.79 17.87 3.33
CA LEU A 71 -0.71 18.31 2.44
C LEU A 71 0.67 17.86 2.95
N LEU A 72 0.94 17.96 4.25
CA LEU A 72 2.19 17.47 4.83
C LEU A 72 2.33 15.95 4.65
N THR A 73 1.25 15.20 4.90
CA THR A 73 1.23 13.74 4.74
C THR A 73 1.48 13.35 3.29
N PHE A 74 0.80 14.01 2.34
CA PHE A 74 1.02 13.79 0.91
C PHE A 74 2.44 14.13 0.49
N PHE A 75 3.00 15.24 0.99
CA PHE A 75 4.38 15.62 0.70
C PHE A 75 5.37 14.56 1.19
N SER A 76 5.24 14.11 2.44
CA SER A 76 6.12 13.08 3.01
C SER A 76 6.04 11.75 2.24
N ILE A 77 4.82 11.30 1.91
CA ILE A 77 4.61 10.07 1.12
C ILE A 77 5.19 10.25 -0.29
N LEU A 78 5.00 11.40 -0.93
CA LEU A 78 5.55 11.68 -2.25
C LEU A 78 7.08 11.71 -2.25
N VAL A 79 7.73 12.36 -1.27
CA VAL A 79 9.21 12.35 -1.18
C VAL A 79 9.69 10.91 -1.12
N PHE A 80 9.14 10.10 -0.22
CA PHE A 80 9.55 8.72 -0.08
C PHE A 80 9.28 7.88 -1.33
N SER A 81 8.07 8.00 -1.91
CA SER A 81 7.69 7.31 -3.13
C SER A 81 8.65 7.67 -4.26
N ASN A 82 9.02 8.95 -4.42
CA ASN A 82 9.96 9.37 -5.45
C ASN A 82 11.38 8.84 -5.20
N ILE A 83 11.84 8.67 -3.95
CA ILE A 83 13.13 8.03 -3.69
C ILE A 83 13.12 6.56 -4.15
N VAL A 84 12.07 5.81 -3.82
CA VAL A 84 11.95 4.39 -4.22
C VAL A 84 11.80 4.26 -5.74
N THR A 85 10.90 5.03 -6.34
CA THR A 85 10.66 4.98 -7.80
C THR A 85 11.90 5.41 -8.58
N SER A 86 12.60 6.47 -8.15
CA SER A 86 13.80 6.95 -8.85
C SER A 86 14.93 5.92 -8.86
N LEU A 87 15.08 5.09 -7.82
CA LEU A 87 16.04 3.98 -7.86
C LEU A 87 15.70 3.01 -8.99
N SER A 88 14.41 2.68 -9.15
CA SER A 88 13.94 1.77 -10.20
C SER A 88 14.08 2.36 -11.61
N THR A 89 13.80 3.66 -11.78
CA THR A 89 13.80 4.31 -13.11
C THR A 89 15.21 4.74 -13.55
N PHE A 90 16.06 5.22 -12.65
CA PHE A 90 17.40 5.73 -12.98
C PHE A 90 18.52 4.69 -12.89
N TYR A 91 18.35 3.60 -12.14
CA TYR A 91 19.44 2.63 -11.93
C TYR A 91 19.11 1.18 -12.29
N LEU A 92 17.84 0.77 -12.26
CA LEU A 92 17.44 -0.64 -12.46
C LEU A 92 16.62 -0.89 -13.72
N SER A 93 16.23 0.15 -14.46
CA SER A 93 15.42 0.01 -15.67
C SER A 93 16.24 -0.63 -16.80
N GLY A 94 15.69 -1.68 -17.42
CA GLY A 94 16.34 -2.36 -18.56
C GLY A 94 16.46 -1.50 -19.83
N GLU A 95 15.72 -0.38 -19.92
CA GLU A 95 15.85 0.57 -21.02
C GLU A 95 17.16 1.37 -20.96
N LEU A 96 17.78 1.44 -19.78
CA LEU A 96 19.00 2.24 -19.57
C LEU A 96 20.17 1.72 -20.41
N ASP A 97 20.24 0.42 -20.66
CA ASP A 97 21.30 -0.17 -21.49
C ASP A 97 21.25 0.38 -22.92
N ILE A 98 20.03 0.50 -23.48
CA ILE A 98 19.81 1.09 -24.80
C ILE A 98 20.07 2.59 -24.75
N LEU A 99 19.53 3.30 -23.75
CA LEU A 99 19.67 4.75 -23.64
C LEU A 99 21.12 5.21 -23.49
N HIS A 100 21.92 4.51 -22.68
CA HIS A 100 23.34 4.82 -22.48
C HIS A 100 24.23 4.40 -23.66
N SER A 101 23.81 3.41 -24.45
CA SER A 101 24.51 3.03 -25.69
C SER A 101 24.22 3.98 -26.87
N SER A 102 23.14 4.76 -26.77
CA SER A 102 22.73 5.72 -27.80
C SER A 102 23.41 7.09 -27.61
N PRO A 103 23.61 7.89 -28.69
CA PRO A 103 24.28 9.20 -28.61
C PRO A 103 23.35 10.29 -28.04
N ILE A 104 22.79 10.05 -26.85
CA ILE A 104 21.87 10.93 -26.15
C ILE A 104 22.60 11.58 -24.98
N ARG A 105 22.46 12.90 -24.84
CA ARG A 105 23.07 13.63 -23.73
C ARG A 105 22.41 13.26 -22.40
N ILE A 106 23.20 13.19 -21.32
CA ILE A 106 22.75 12.76 -19.98
C ILE A 106 21.62 13.66 -19.46
N GLU A 107 21.62 14.95 -19.79
CA GLU A 107 20.58 15.90 -19.40
C GLU A 107 19.22 15.53 -20.02
N SER A 108 19.23 15.02 -21.26
CA SER A 108 18.00 14.54 -21.90
C SER A 108 17.46 13.27 -21.27
N ILE A 109 18.36 12.38 -20.82
CA ILE A 109 18.00 11.18 -20.06
C ILE A 109 17.42 11.58 -18.71
N TYR A 110 18.05 12.52 -18.01
CA TYR A 110 17.58 13.06 -16.74
C TYR A 110 16.17 13.62 -16.84
N ARG A 111 15.91 14.53 -17.80
CA ARG A 111 14.58 15.14 -17.95
C ARG A 111 13.51 14.12 -18.32
N ALA A 112 13.84 13.12 -19.16
CA ALA A 112 12.90 12.06 -19.52
C ALA A 112 12.56 11.18 -18.30
N LYS A 113 13.59 10.69 -17.59
CA LYS A 113 13.41 9.86 -16.38
C LYS A 113 12.84 10.64 -15.19
N PHE A 114 13.04 11.96 -15.12
CA PHE A 114 12.40 12.84 -14.15
C PHE A 114 10.89 12.88 -14.35
N ILE A 115 10.42 13.11 -15.59
CA ILE A 115 8.99 13.09 -15.92
C ILE A 115 8.39 11.71 -15.66
N GLU A 116 9.11 10.65 -16.05
CA GLU A 116 8.69 9.27 -15.79
C GLU A 116 8.48 9.02 -14.30
N THR A 117 9.47 9.39 -13.48
CA THR A 117 9.43 9.23 -12.02
C THR A 117 8.33 10.08 -11.39
N LEU A 118 8.15 11.32 -11.87
CA LEU A 118 7.12 12.24 -11.42
C LEU A 118 5.73 11.66 -11.66
N ILE A 119 5.45 11.17 -12.87
CA ILE A 119 4.16 10.59 -13.23
C ILE A 119 3.93 9.29 -12.47
N ASP A 120 4.91 8.38 -12.48
CA ASP A 120 4.78 7.04 -11.88
C ASP A 120 4.60 7.10 -10.35
N SER A 121 5.16 8.11 -9.68
CA SER A 121 5.00 8.30 -8.23
C SER A 121 3.78 9.14 -7.85
N SER A 122 3.38 10.11 -8.69
CA SER A 122 2.38 11.12 -8.29
C SER A 122 0.95 10.80 -8.70
N TRP A 123 0.73 9.89 -9.65
CA TRP A 123 -0.62 9.62 -10.19
C TRP A 123 -1.62 9.19 -9.11
N MET A 124 -1.20 8.35 -8.15
CA MET A 124 -2.07 7.90 -7.05
C MET A 124 -2.47 9.07 -6.14
N THR A 125 -1.50 9.87 -5.72
CA THR A 125 -1.74 11.03 -4.85
C THR A 125 -2.65 12.05 -5.52
N LEU A 126 -2.51 12.26 -6.84
CA LEU A 126 -3.37 13.16 -7.59
C LEU A 126 -4.81 12.64 -7.64
N ILE A 127 -5.02 11.38 -8.05
CA ILE A 127 -6.36 10.80 -8.18
C ILE A 127 -7.08 10.74 -6.82
N TYR A 128 -6.38 10.37 -5.75
CA TYR A 128 -6.96 10.23 -4.42
C TYR A 128 -7.04 11.55 -3.64
N GLY A 129 -6.14 12.50 -3.90
CA GLY A 129 -6.14 13.81 -3.26
C GLY A 129 -7.20 14.77 -3.83
N LEU A 130 -7.45 14.72 -5.15
CA LEU A 130 -8.42 15.60 -5.82
C LEU A 130 -9.82 15.61 -5.18
N PRO A 131 -10.49 14.48 -4.89
CA PRO A 131 -11.82 14.52 -4.30
C PRO A 131 -11.82 15.17 -2.91
N VAL A 132 -10.72 15.05 -2.16
CA VAL A 132 -10.58 15.74 -0.86
C VAL A 132 -10.50 17.26 -1.07
N PHE A 133 -9.66 17.74 -1.99
CA PHE A 133 -9.55 19.18 -2.27
C PHE A 133 -10.85 19.77 -2.86
N ILE A 134 -11.55 19.01 -3.71
CA ILE A 134 -12.86 19.44 -4.24
C ILE A 134 -13.89 19.51 -3.12
N ALA A 135 -13.87 18.59 -2.14
CA ALA A 135 -14.74 18.66 -0.97
C ALA A 135 -14.49 19.93 -0.14
N TYR A 136 -13.24 20.38 0.01
CA TYR A 136 -12.92 21.67 0.62
C TYR A 136 -13.57 22.84 -0.14
N GLY A 137 -13.42 22.89 -1.47
CA GLY A 137 -14.05 23.92 -2.30
C GLY A 137 -15.58 23.94 -2.15
N ALA A 138 -16.21 22.77 -2.12
CA ALA A 138 -17.66 22.62 -1.97
C ALA A 138 -18.17 23.05 -0.58
N VAL A 139 -17.49 22.65 0.51
CA VAL A 139 -17.92 22.95 1.88
C VAL A 139 -17.71 24.42 2.26
N PHE A 140 -16.62 25.02 1.79
CA PHE A 140 -16.33 26.44 2.01
C PHE A 140 -17.06 27.37 1.02
N LYS A 141 -17.81 26.82 0.05
CA LYS A 141 -18.46 27.58 -1.04
C LYS A 141 -17.45 28.48 -1.78
N ALA A 142 -16.28 27.94 -2.08
CA ALA A 142 -15.19 28.69 -2.69
C ALA A 142 -15.50 29.05 -4.15
N GLY A 143 -15.05 30.23 -4.60
CA GLY A 143 -15.21 30.70 -5.97
C GLY A 143 -14.26 30.01 -6.97
N ALA A 144 -14.40 30.34 -8.27
CA ALA A 144 -13.56 29.78 -9.34
C ALA A 144 -12.04 29.98 -9.14
N ALA A 145 -11.65 31.06 -8.45
CA ALA A 145 -10.27 31.35 -8.10
C ALA A 145 -9.61 30.24 -7.27
N TYR A 146 -10.37 29.56 -6.40
CA TYR A 146 -9.86 28.43 -5.62
C TYR A 146 -9.48 27.24 -6.51
N TYR A 147 -10.33 26.87 -7.47
CA TYR A 147 -10.06 25.73 -8.35
C TYR A 147 -8.88 26.00 -9.30
N ALA A 148 -8.74 27.24 -9.77
CA ALA A 148 -7.56 27.67 -10.53
C ALA A 148 -6.29 27.64 -9.67
N GLY A 149 -6.35 28.20 -8.45
CA GLY A 149 -5.24 28.19 -7.49
C GLY A 149 -4.82 26.78 -7.09
N LEU A 150 -5.78 25.87 -6.92
CA LEU A 150 -5.56 24.45 -6.66
C LEU A 150 -4.76 23.79 -7.78
N LEU A 151 -5.16 23.98 -9.04
CA LEU A 151 -4.45 23.43 -10.19
C LEU A 151 -3.02 23.98 -10.28
N LEU A 152 -2.84 25.29 -10.04
CA LEU A 152 -1.53 25.94 -10.07
C LEU A 152 -0.62 25.55 -8.88
N THR A 153 -1.19 25.13 -7.75
CA THR A 153 -0.45 24.70 -6.56
C THR A 153 -0.06 23.23 -6.64
N ILE A 154 -0.94 22.37 -7.15
CA ILE A 154 -0.68 20.93 -7.24
C ILE A 154 0.54 20.64 -8.13
N VAL A 155 0.69 21.30 -9.27
CA VAL A 155 1.80 21.06 -10.20
C VAL A 155 3.18 21.22 -9.54
N PRO A 156 3.55 22.39 -8.99
CA PRO A 156 4.83 22.56 -8.29
C PRO A 156 4.90 21.69 -7.03
N PHE A 157 3.78 21.48 -6.33
CA PHE A 157 3.72 20.60 -5.15
C PHE A 157 4.11 19.15 -5.47
N LEU A 158 3.88 18.66 -6.69
CA LEU A 158 4.36 17.33 -7.13
C LEU A 158 5.83 17.35 -7.58
N ILE A 159 6.29 18.45 -8.19
CA ILE A 159 7.65 18.57 -8.73
C ILE A 159 8.70 18.64 -7.60
N VAL A 160 8.43 19.41 -6.54
CA VAL A 160 9.38 19.59 -5.43
C VAL A 160 9.77 18.25 -4.75
N PRO A 161 8.83 17.39 -4.31
CA PRO A 161 9.20 16.11 -3.71
C PRO A 161 9.85 15.15 -4.71
N ALA A 162 9.53 15.24 -6.01
CA ALA A 162 10.22 14.46 -7.04
C ALA A 162 11.69 14.87 -7.19
N ALA A 163 11.98 16.18 -7.22
CA ALA A 163 13.35 16.70 -7.25
C ALA A 163 14.13 16.27 -6.00
N ILE A 164 13.56 16.44 -4.81
CA ILE A 164 14.18 16.02 -3.55
C ILE A 164 14.46 14.50 -3.57
N GLY A 165 13.48 13.70 -3.99
CA GLY A 165 13.60 12.25 -4.01
C GLY A 165 14.68 11.76 -4.97
N ILE A 166 14.71 12.29 -6.20
CA ILE A 166 15.71 11.94 -7.21
C ILE A 166 17.13 12.35 -6.75
N MET A 167 17.29 13.57 -6.23
CA MET A 167 18.58 14.03 -5.70
C MET A 167 19.05 13.16 -4.54
N ALA A 168 18.15 12.83 -3.60
CA ALA A 168 18.46 11.93 -2.49
C ALA A 168 18.91 10.55 -3.00
N THR A 169 18.24 9.99 -4.01
CA THR A 169 18.64 8.71 -4.62
C THR A 169 20.03 8.79 -5.27
N MET A 170 20.31 9.84 -6.03
CA MET A 170 21.62 10.01 -6.67
C MET A 170 22.74 10.13 -5.64
N LEU A 171 22.51 10.86 -4.54
CA LEU A 171 23.45 10.97 -3.43
C LEU A 171 23.61 9.63 -2.68
N LEU A 172 22.53 8.90 -2.44
CA LEU A 172 22.56 7.60 -1.78
C LEU A 172 23.35 6.57 -2.60
N VAL A 173 23.12 6.49 -3.91
CA VAL A 173 23.80 5.54 -4.80
C VAL A 173 25.27 5.91 -5.04
N SER A 174 25.61 7.19 -4.97
CA SER A 174 27.00 7.63 -5.08
C SER A 174 27.81 7.42 -3.80
N ALA A 175 27.21 7.67 -2.63
CA ALA A 175 27.82 7.45 -1.32
C ALA A 175 27.92 5.96 -0.97
N PHE A 176 26.84 5.20 -1.19
CA PHE A 176 26.80 3.76 -1.01
C PHE A 176 26.82 3.11 -2.38
N PRO A 177 27.95 2.50 -2.81
CA PRO A 177 27.97 1.84 -4.10
C PRO A 177 26.81 0.84 -4.15
N ALA A 178 25.98 0.94 -5.18
CA ALA A 178 24.74 0.16 -5.42
C ALA A 178 24.92 -1.38 -5.45
N ARG A 179 26.14 -1.85 -5.13
CA ARG A 179 26.56 -3.19 -4.69
C ARG A 179 25.64 -3.83 -3.63
N ARG A 180 24.79 -3.04 -2.97
CA ARG A 180 23.74 -3.49 -2.04
C ARG A 180 22.43 -2.71 -2.29
N ALA A 181 21.81 -2.82 -3.47
CA ALA A 181 20.45 -2.32 -3.68
C ALA A 181 19.51 -2.75 -2.53
N ARG A 182 19.73 -3.95 -1.97
CA ARG A 182 19.10 -4.43 -0.74
C ARG A 182 19.35 -3.55 0.48
N ASP A 183 20.60 -3.18 0.77
CA ASP A 183 20.93 -2.40 1.97
C ASP A 183 20.50 -0.93 1.82
N ILE A 184 20.56 -0.38 0.60
CA ILE A 184 20.00 0.94 0.28
C ILE A 184 18.48 0.93 0.47
N LEU A 185 17.78 -0.12 0.03
CA LEU A 185 16.34 -0.28 0.22
C LEU A 185 15.95 -0.55 1.68
N VAL A 186 16.75 -1.30 2.44
CA VAL A 186 16.57 -1.50 3.89
C VAL A 186 16.74 -0.16 4.62
N LEU A 187 17.80 0.59 4.30
CA LEU A 187 18.05 1.92 4.85
C LEU A 187 16.90 2.87 4.52
N LEU A 188 16.39 2.82 3.29
CA LEU A 188 15.23 3.59 2.86
C LEU A 188 13.95 3.21 3.60
N GLY A 189 13.68 1.91 3.77
CA GLY A 189 12.55 1.43 4.55
C GLY A 189 12.62 1.86 6.02
N LEU A 190 13.81 1.79 6.62
CA LEU A 190 14.04 2.28 7.98
C LEU A 190 13.86 3.80 8.06
N LEU A 191 14.42 4.55 7.12
CA LEU A 191 14.29 6.01 7.07
C LEU A 191 12.83 6.43 6.88
N PHE A 192 12.07 5.71 6.05
CA PHE A 192 10.64 5.91 5.92
C PHE A 192 9.87 5.65 7.20
N PHE A 193 10.16 4.54 7.87
CA PHE A 193 9.55 4.24 9.16
C PHE A 193 9.84 5.33 10.19
N VAL A 194 11.08 5.82 10.26
CA VAL A 194 11.47 6.92 11.14
C VAL A 194 10.74 8.22 10.77
N VAL A 195 10.67 8.57 9.48
CA VAL A 195 9.95 9.77 9.01
C VAL A 195 8.46 9.67 9.33
N LEU A 196 7.82 8.53 9.08
CA LEU A 196 6.43 8.31 9.44
C LEU A 196 6.23 8.38 10.95
N TYR A 197 7.09 7.72 11.73
CA TYR A 197 7.03 7.77 13.19
C TYR A 197 7.15 9.19 13.72
N ILE A 198 8.11 9.96 13.21
CA ILE A 198 8.28 11.39 13.55
C ILE A 198 7.01 12.15 13.15
N LEU A 199 6.49 11.96 11.94
CA LEU A 199 5.28 12.63 11.46
C LEU A 199 4.09 12.33 12.37
N PHE A 200 3.82 11.06 12.70
CA PHE A 200 2.77 10.65 13.62
C PHE A 200 2.96 11.27 15.01
N ARG A 201 4.19 11.30 15.53
CA ARG A 201 4.54 11.90 16.82
C ARG A 201 4.39 13.42 16.82
N MET A 202 4.71 14.09 15.71
CA MET A 202 4.58 15.54 15.55
C MET A 202 3.12 15.95 15.39
N LEU A 203 2.31 15.13 14.72
CA LEU A 203 0.89 15.39 14.50
C LEU A 203 0.05 15.32 15.79
N ARG A 204 0.55 14.66 16.86
CA ARG A 204 -0.13 14.47 18.16
C ARG A 204 -1.66 14.34 18.02
N PRO A 205 -2.17 13.41 17.18
CA PRO A 205 -3.62 13.33 16.92
C PRO A 205 -4.42 13.04 18.20
N GLU A 206 -3.77 12.40 19.18
CA GLU A 206 -4.28 12.16 20.53
C GLU A 206 -4.71 13.44 21.29
N LYS A 207 -4.08 14.59 21.03
CA LYS A 207 -4.48 15.88 21.66
C LYS A 207 -5.66 16.57 20.97
N LEU A 208 -6.01 16.16 19.75
CA LEU A 208 -7.16 16.72 19.02
C LEU A 208 -8.49 16.10 19.45
N VAL A 209 -8.42 14.93 20.10
CA VAL A 209 -9.58 14.12 20.50
C VAL A 209 -9.92 14.30 21.98
N ASP A 210 -9.04 14.93 22.76
CA ASP A 210 -9.20 15.11 24.21
C ASP A 210 -9.77 16.52 24.54
N PRO A 211 -11.06 16.66 24.90
CA PRO A 211 -11.71 17.95 25.14
C PRO A 211 -11.19 18.66 26.41
N ASP A 212 -10.63 17.90 27.35
CA ASP A 212 -10.19 18.37 28.68
C ASP A 212 -8.69 18.77 28.72
N ALA A 213 -7.95 18.61 27.62
CA ALA A 213 -6.51 18.87 27.60
C ALA A 213 -6.13 20.36 27.63
N PHE A 214 -7.10 21.27 27.51
CA PHE A 214 -6.86 22.71 27.43
C PHE A 214 -7.78 23.47 28.39
N PRO A 215 -7.27 23.90 29.56
CA PRO A 215 -8.02 24.72 30.52
C PRO A 215 -8.48 26.07 29.97
N THR A 216 -7.95 26.51 28.82
CA THR A 216 -8.28 27.79 28.17
C THR A 216 -8.23 27.67 26.64
N LEU A 217 -9.20 28.31 25.96
CA LEU A 217 -9.30 28.39 24.49
C LEU A 217 -7.98 28.89 23.85
N VAL A 218 -7.24 29.77 24.53
CA VAL A 218 -5.94 30.31 24.06
C VAL A 218 -4.83 29.25 24.08
N GLN A 219 -4.80 28.35 25.07
CA GLN A 219 -3.85 27.23 25.12
C GLN A 219 -4.18 26.16 24.06
N TYR A 220 -5.46 25.95 23.77
CA TYR A 220 -5.89 25.13 22.64
C TYR A 220 -5.44 25.74 21.31
N LEU A 221 -5.70 27.03 21.09
CA LEU A 221 -5.31 27.73 19.85
C LEU A 221 -3.79 27.78 19.64
N THR A 222 -2.99 27.90 20.70
CA THR A 222 -1.51 27.88 20.62
C THR A 222 -0.95 26.46 20.42
N ALA A 223 -1.56 25.42 21.02
CA ALA A 223 -1.19 24.04 20.75
C ALA A 223 -1.62 23.56 19.35
N MET A 224 -2.74 24.08 18.85
CA MET A 224 -3.23 23.87 17.48
C MET A 224 -2.37 24.57 16.43
N ARG A 225 -1.66 25.64 16.81
CA ARG A 225 -0.52 26.21 16.07
C ARG A 225 0.77 25.40 16.29
N GLY A 226 0.66 24.07 16.41
CA GLY A 226 1.83 23.21 16.54
C GLY A 226 2.85 23.47 15.42
N PRO A 227 4.16 23.19 15.65
CA PRO A 227 5.28 23.71 14.87
C PRO A 227 5.24 23.17 13.44
N VAL A 228 4.52 23.86 12.56
CA VAL A 228 4.70 23.71 11.12
C VAL A 228 5.89 24.60 10.81
N SER A 229 7.04 24.00 10.54
CA SER A 229 8.18 24.80 10.10
C SER A 229 7.75 25.58 8.86
N PRO A 230 7.87 26.92 8.84
CA PRO A 230 7.50 27.76 7.70
C PRO A 230 8.28 27.43 6.41
N LEU A 231 9.28 26.56 6.50
CA LEU A 231 10.17 26.19 5.41
C LEU A 231 9.67 25.02 4.56
N PHE A 232 8.58 24.34 4.94
CA PHE A 232 8.13 23.18 4.17
C PHE A 232 7.25 23.58 2.97
N PRO A 233 7.47 23.00 1.77
CA PRO A 233 6.58 23.24 0.62
C PRO A 233 5.11 22.92 0.89
N SER A 234 4.83 21.99 1.82
CA SER A 234 3.46 21.67 2.25
C SER A 234 2.79 22.82 3.02
N SER A 235 3.54 23.63 3.78
CA SER A 235 2.97 24.82 4.42
C SER A 235 2.68 25.89 3.37
N TRP A 236 3.59 26.13 2.43
CA TRP A 236 3.35 27.08 1.33
C TRP A 236 2.10 26.71 0.54
N ALA A 237 1.89 25.42 0.22
CA ALA A 237 0.67 24.97 -0.45
C ALA A 237 -0.60 25.25 0.37
N SER A 238 -0.54 25.08 1.70
CA SER A 238 -1.65 25.42 2.60
C SER A 238 -1.89 26.93 2.66
N ASP A 239 -0.83 27.74 2.63
CA ASP A 239 -0.89 29.20 2.67
C ASP A 239 -1.34 29.80 1.32
N VAL A 240 -1.21 29.07 0.21
CA VAL A 240 -1.88 29.40 -1.06
C VAL A 240 -3.39 29.10 -1.00
N LEU A 241 -3.76 27.90 -0.52
CA LEU A 241 -5.15 27.44 -0.60
C LEU A 241 -6.06 28.04 0.49
N SER A 242 -5.54 28.33 1.68
CA SER A 242 -6.34 28.80 2.81
C SER A 242 -6.99 30.18 2.60
N PRO A 243 -6.33 31.19 2.02
CA PRO A 243 -6.98 32.48 1.73
C PRO A 243 -8.00 32.36 0.61
N LEU A 244 -7.71 31.54 -0.41
CA LEU A 244 -8.60 31.27 -1.54
C LEU A 244 -9.90 30.57 -1.12
N LEU A 245 -9.86 29.73 -0.07
CA LEU A 245 -11.05 29.10 0.50
C LEU A 245 -11.97 30.09 1.23
N LYS A 246 -11.40 31.12 1.85
CA LYS A 246 -12.16 32.14 2.60
C LYS A 246 -12.57 33.36 1.76
N GLY A 247 -12.16 33.42 0.49
CA GLY A 247 -12.37 34.58 -0.37
C GLY A 247 -11.58 35.82 0.07
N GLY A 248 -10.51 35.64 0.86
CA GLY A 248 -9.69 36.74 1.38
C GLY A 248 -8.52 37.09 0.46
N ALA A 249 -8.12 38.37 0.46
CA ALA A 249 -6.89 38.84 -0.16
C ALA A 249 -5.69 38.47 0.75
N GLY A 250 -5.17 37.25 0.60
CA GLY A 250 -3.96 36.81 1.29
C GLY A 250 -2.72 36.85 0.39
N GLU A 251 -1.55 36.55 0.97
CA GLU A 251 -0.26 36.40 0.27
C GLU A 251 -0.18 35.11 -0.60
N ALA A 252 -1.32 34.62 -1.09
CA ALA A 252 -1.40 33.38 -1.86
C ALA A 252 -0.51 33.41 -3.11
N VAL A 253 -0.36 34.58 -3.75
CA VAL A 253 0.52 34.73 -4.91
C VAL A 253 2.01 34.58 -4.52
N PHE A 254 2.41 35.10 -3.36
CA PHE A 254 3.80 35.00 -2.89
C PHE A 254 4.20 33.54 -2.63
N PHE A 255 3.39 32.79 -1.89
CA PHE A 255 3.64 31.37 -1.62
C PHE A 255 3.55 30.51 -2.88
N LEU A 256 2.69 30.88 -3.84
CA LEU A 256 2.63 30.22 -5.14
C LEU A 256 3.91 30.42 -5.95
N LEU A 257 4.42 31.65 -6.00
CA LEU A 257 5.70 31.96 -6.66
C LEU A 257 6.86 31.24 -5.97
N MET A 258 6.85 31.14 -4.65
CA MET A 258 7.85 30.40 -3.87
C MET A 258 7.83 28.90 -4.18
N LEU A 259 6.65 28.31 -4.37
CA LEU A 259 6.49 26.92 -4.81
C LEU A 259 7.04 26.70 -6.22
N TRP A 260 6.67 27.55 -7.16
CA TRP A 260 7.14 27.44 -8.55
C TRP A 260 8.64 27.67 -8.69
N SER A 261 9.19 28.68 -8.01
CA SER A 261 10.63 28.95 -8.03
C SER A 261 11.42 27.78 -7.45
N THR A 262 10.96 27.20 -6.33
CA THR A 262 11.58 26.01 -5.72
C THR A 262 11.47 24.78 -6.63
N ALA A 263 10.32 24.57 -7.27
CA ALA A 263 10.11 23.46 -8.20
C ALA A 263 11.05 23.54 -9.41
N LEU A 264 11.15 24.72 -10.04
CA LEU A 264 12.02 24.95 -11.20
C LEU A 264 13.49 24.88 -10.81
N ALA A 265 13.88 25.47 -9.68
CA ALA A 265 15.24 25.38 -9.16
C ALA A 265 15.63 23.92 -8.89
N GLY A 266 14.73 23.12 -8.30
CA GLY A 266 14.96 21.69 -8.05
C GLY A 266 15.23 20.88 -9.31
N ILE A 267 14.53 21.16 -10.42
CA ILE A 267 14.79 20.51 -11.71
C ILE A 267 16.20 20.84 -12.21
N ILE A 268 16.57 22.12 -12.21
CA ILE A 268 17.87 22.60 -12.72
C ILE A 268 19.02 22.08 -11.86
N ILE A 269 18.91 22.18 -10.54
CA ILE A 269 19.92 21.70 -9.59
C ILE A 269 20.09 20.19 -9.75
N GLY A 270 18.99 19.44 -9.88
CA GLY A 270 19.03 18.00 -10.10
C GLY A 270 19.67 17.61 -11.44
N GLU A 271 19.46 18.39 -12.51
CA GLU A 271 20.13 18.20 -13.81
C GLU A 271 21.64 18.40 -13.69
N TRP A 272 22.06 19.45 -12.97
CA TRP A 272 23.47 19.71 -12.67
C TRP A 272 24.12 18.62 -11.81
N ALA A 273 23.40 18.13 -10.80
CA ALA A 273 23.85 17.03 -9.96
C ALA A 273 23.97 15.73 -10.78
N CYS A 274 22.99 15.48 -11.66
CA CYS A 274 22.98 14.33 -12.56
C CYS A 274 24.25 14.32 -13.44
N GLY A 275 24.56 15.44 -14.10
CA GLY A 275 25.74 15.55 -14.96
C GLY A 275 27.06 15.19 -14.26
N ARG A 276 27.16 15.42 -12.94
CA ARG A 276 28.38 15.13 -12.17
C ARG A 276 28.41 13.75 -11.51
N ILE A 277 27.28 13.28 -10.99
CA ILE A 277 27.24 12.14 -10.06
C ILE A 277 26.63 10.89 -10.70
N TYR A 278 25.70 11.05 -11.63
CA TYR A 278 24.86 9.97 -12.13
C TYR A 278 25.64 8.85 -12.81
N TYR A 279 26.51 9.20 -13.78
CA TYR A 279 27.23 8.19 -14.57
C TYR A 279 28.15 7.31 -13.71
N ALA A 280 28.88 7.93 -12.77
CA ALA A 280 29.71 7.20 -11.81
C ALA A 280 28.87 6.29 -10.90
N GLY A 281 27.69 6.76 -10.46
CA GLY A 281 26.75 5.94 -9.70
C GLY A 281 26.18 4.76 -10.49
N TRP A 282 25.82 4.99 -11.76
CA TRP A 282 25.27 3.96 -12.64
C TRP A 282 26.33 2.89 -12.98
N SER A 283 27.54 3.28 -13.36
CA SER A 283 28.62 2.31 -13.64
C SER A 283 28.92 1.43 -12.41
N ARG A 284 29.04 2.03 -11.22
CA ARG A 284 29.24 1.29 -9.95
C ARG A 284 28.08 0.35 -9.61
N SER A 285 26.87 0.62 -10.10
CA SER A 285 25.70 -0.26 -9.92
C SER A 285 25.77 -1.51 -10.80
N GLN A 286 26.44 -1.42 -11.96
CA GLN A 286 26.56 -2.52 -12.93
C GLN A 286 27.76 -3.45 -12.68
N GLU A 287 28.82 -2.99 -12.00
CA GLU A 287 30.04 -3.77 -11.71
C GLU A 287 29.88 -4.92 -10.67
N GLY A 288 28.68 -5.51 -10.56
CA GLY A 288 28.31 -6.45 -9.50
C GLY A 288 29.18 -7.73 -9.43
N LYS A 289 30.08 -7.82 -8.44
CA LYS A 289 30.58 -9.12 -7.96
C LYS A 289 29.48 -9.85 -7.17
N LYS A 290 29.19 -11.11 -7.52
CA LYS A 290 28.20 -12.00 -6.88
C LYS A 290 28.28 -11.92 -5.34
N ALA A 291 27.15 -11.60 -4.70
CA ALA A 291 27.05 -11.41 -3.25
C ALA A 291 27.52 -12.63 -2.44
N ARG A 292 28.43 -12.41 -1.47
CA ARG A 292 28.96 -13.44 -0.56
C ARG A 292 27.96 -13.92 0.51
N LEU A 293 26.91 -13.15 0.80
CA LEU A 293 25.94 -13.46 1.87
C LEU A 293 25.12 -14.74 1.60
N SER A 294 24.84 -15.04 0.33
CA SER A 294 24.10 -16.25 -0.10
C SER A 294 24.92 -17.55 0.07
N ARG A 295 26.19 -17.49 0.48
CA ARG A 295 27.03 -18.65 0.81
C ARG A 295 27.33 -18.78 2.31
N SER A 296 26.63 -18.02 3.17
CA SER A 296 26.80 -18.16 4.61
C SER A 296 26.17 -19.48 5.09
N ARG A 297 26.91 -20.26 5.91
CA ARG A 297 26.43 -21.54 6.45
C ARG A 297 25.10 -21.42 7.21
N ALA A 298 24.86 -20.28 7.87
CA ALA A 298 23.61 -20.01 8.57
C ALA A 298 22.41 -19.84 7.63
N ALA A 299 22.59 -19.17 6.48
CA ALA A 299 21.54 -19.05 5.48
C ALA A 299 21.21 -20.40 4.83
N ASP A 300 22.23 -21.20 4.50
CA ASP A 300 22.01 -22.55 3.95
C ASP A 300 21.31 -23.48 4.96
N LEU A 301 21.62 -23.36 6.27
CA LEU A 301 20.94 -24.11 7.32
C LEU A 301 19.46 -23.69 7.44
N PHE A 302 19.17 -22.39 7.43
CA PHE A 302 17.79 -21.87 7.43
C PHE A 302 17.01 -22.36 6.21
N PHE A 303 17.60 -22.29 5.01
CA PHE A 303 16.97 -22.81 3.79
C PHE A 303 16.79 -24.33 3.82
N HIS A 304 17.62 -25.08 4.56
CA HIS A 304 17.43 -26.52 4.70
C HIS A 304 16.26 -26.84 5.63
N ILE A 305 16.16 -26.14 6.76
CA ILE A 305 15.09 -26.29 7.77
C ILE A 305 13.74 -25.90 7.19
N ALA A 306 13.65 -24.77 6.49
CA ALA A 306 12.39 -24.29 5.91
C ALA A 306 11.76 -25.25 4.89
N VAL A 307 12.56 -26.13 4.28
CA VAL A 307 12.12 -27.01 3.20
C VAL A 307 12.08 -28.49 3.61
N LEU A 308 12.46 -28.82 4.85
CA LEU A 308 12.34 -30.17 5.43
C LEU A 308 10.91 -30.76 5.40
N PRO A 309 9.82 -29.97 5.54
CA PRO A 309 8.46 -30.51 5.48
C PRO A 309 8.07 -31.05 4.09
N PHE A 310 8.78 -30.65 3.03
CA PHE A 310 8.42 -30.97 1.64
C PHE A 310 9.24 -32.13 1.10
N ARG A 311 8.58 -33.10 0.45
CA ARG A 311 9.22 -34.28 -0.16
C ARG A 311 9.40 -34.13 -1.67
N GLY A 312 10.48 -34.70 -2.20
CA GLY A 312 10.71 -34.87 -3.64
C GLY A 312 10.69 -33.58 -4.47
N ARG A 313 9.88 -33.57 -5.53
CA ARG A 313 9.78 -32.48 -6.52
C ARG A 313 9.31 -31.15 -5.93
N MET A 314 8.39 -31.19 -4.95
CA MET A 314 7.86 -30.00 -4.27
C MET A 314 8.96 -29.27 -3.48
N ARG A 315 9.88 -30.04 -2.87
CA ARG A 315 11.04 -29.50 -2.15
C ARG A 315 11.90 -28.60 -3.04
N ALA A 316 12.18 -29.03 -4.26
CA ALA A 316 13.02 -28.29 -5.20
C ALA A 316 12.39 -26.95 -5.61
N ILE A 317 11.08 -26.93 -5.87
CA ILE A 317 10.34 -25.72 -6.24
C ILE A 317 10.30 -24.73 -5.06
N VAL A 318 9.94 -25.20 -3.86
CA VAL A 318 9.88 -24.34 -2.67
C VAL A 318 11.27 -23.77 -2.34
N GLN A 319 12.33 -24.59 -2.43
CA GLN A 319 13.69 -24.11 -2.21
C GLN A 319 14.11 -23.05 -3.23
N LYS A 320 13.71 -23.20 -4.50
CA LYS A 320 13.93 -22.20 -5.55
C LYS A 320 13.24 -20.89 -5.18
N ASP A 321 11.96 -20.92 -4.86
CA ASP A 321 11.15 -19.73 -4.59
C ASP A 321 11.64 -18.98 -3.35
N ILE A 322 11.97 -19.68 -2.26
CA ILE A 322 12.56 -19.06 -1.06
C ILE A 322 13.91 -18.40 -1.41
N LYS A 323 14.78 -19.08 -2.16
CA LYS A 323 16.07 -18.50 -2.55
C LYS A 323 15.89 -17.27 -3.46
N LEU A 324 14.92 -17.28 -4.37
CA LEU A 324 14.59 -16.12 -5.20
C LEU A 324 14.05 -14.96 -4.37
N PHE A 325 13.14 -15.21 -3.42
CA PHE A 325 12.61 -14.19 -2.50
C PHE A 325 13.71 -13.52 -1.67
N PHE A 326 14.67 -14.30 -1.15
CA PHE A 326 15.81 -13.76 -0.42
C PHE A 326 16.87 -13.11 -1.31
N ARG A 327 16.82 -13.30 -2.63
CA ARG A 327 17.74 -12.66 -3.60
C ARG A 327 17.17 -11.40 -4.22
N ASP A 328 15.85 -11.29 -4.34
CA ASP A 328 15.18 -10.14 -4.94
C ASP A 328 15.02 -8.99 -3.92
N ALA A 329 15.85 -7.95 -4.06
CA ALA A 329 15.84 -6.78 -3.18
C ALA A 329 14.54 -5.94 -3.27
N SER A 330 13.83 -5.98 -4.41
CA SER A 330 12.60 -5.21 -4.62
C SER A 330 11.48 -5.66 -3.67
N GLN A 331 11.40 -6.97 -3.41
CA GLN A 331 10.42 -7.55 -2.50
C GLN A 331 10.65 -7.14 -1.04
N TRP A 332 11.91 -6.97 -0.62
CA TRP A 332 12.25 -6.52 0.74
C TRP A 332 11.79 -5.10 1.02
N SER A 333 11.94 -4.18 0.06
CA SER A 333 11.42 -2.82 0.17
C SER A 333 9.92 -2.80 0.49
N GLN A 334 9.14 -3.60 -0.22
CA GLN A 334 7.70 -3.70 -0.03
C GLN A 334 7.35 -4.35 1.32
N LEU A 335 8.12 -5.36 1.74
CA LEU A 335 7.91 -6.05 3.00
C LEU A 335 8.18 -5.13 4.20
N PHE A 336 9.24 -4.33 4.17
CA PHE A 336 9.52 -3.34 5.23
C PHE A 336 8.41 -2.29 5.33
N LEU A 337 7.91 -1.79 4.20
CA LEU A 337 6.81 -0.85 4.18
C LEU A 337 5.52 -1.45 4.77
N LEU A 338 5.22 -2.71 4.42
CA LEU A 338 4.07 -3.42 4.98
C LEU A 338 4.23 -3.68 6.48
N LEU A 339 5.44 -4.05 6.93
CA LEU A 339 5.74 -4.26 8.34
C LEU A 339 5.58 -2.96 9.14
N ALA A 340 6.06 -1.84 8.61
CA ALA A 340 5.85 -0.51 9.18
C ALA A 340 4.36 -0.19 9.36
N LEU A 341 3.55 -0.41 8.32
CA LEU A 341 2.10 -0.20 8.38
C LEU A 341 1.43 -1.12 9.41
N THR A 342 1.89 -2.37 9.48
CA THR A 342 1.42 -3.38 10.44
C THR A 342 1.67 -2.94 11.89
N ILE A 343 2.85 -2.38 12.17
CA ILE A 343 3.21 -1.84 13.50
C ILE A 343 2.31 -0.65 13.86
N VAL A 344 2.09 0.28 12.93
CA VAL A 344 1.19 1.42 13.13
C VAL A 344 -0.24 0.95 13.43
N TYR A 345 -0.72 -0.06 12.70
CA TYR A 345 -2.02 -0.67 12.93
C TYR A 345 -2.13 -1.31 14.33
N ILE A 346 -1.11 -2.06 14.79
CA ILE A 346 -1.09 -2.61 16.16
C ILE A 346 -1.10 -1.48 17.20
N TYR A 347 -0.31 -0.42 16.98
CA TYR A 347 -0.24 0.73 17.88
C TYR A 347 -1.59 1.46 18.01
N SER A 348 -2.40 1.48 16.94
CA SER A 348 -3.74 2.07 16.94
C SER A 348 -4.63 1.52 18.06
N PHE A 349 -4.52 0.24 18.41
CA PHE A 349 -5.34 -0.37 19.48
C PHE A 349 -4.96 0.12 20.87
N LYS A 350 -3.69 0.48 21.08
CA LYS A 350 -3.21 1.03 22.37
C LYS A 350 -3.76 2.43 22.64
N LEU A 351 -4.10 3.17 21.59
CA LEU A 351 -4.59 4.55 21.68
C LEU A 351 -6.10 4.66 21.88
N LEU A 352 -6.85 3.55 21.82
CA LEU A 352 -8.31 3.59 21.96
C LEU A 352 -8.70 3.88 23.42
N PRO A 353 -9.46 4.96 23.70
CA PRO A 353 -9.90 5.31 25.05
C PRO A 353 -11.08 4.41 25.48
N LEU A 354 -10.80 3.13 25.77
CA LEU A 354 -11.80 2.13 26.12
C LEU A 354 -12.44 2.36 27.50
N GLU A 355 -11.82 3.18 28.35
CA GLU A 355 -12.27 3.46 29.72
C GLU A 355 -13.34 4.57 29.81
N ARG A 356 -13.55 5.34 28.73
CA ARG A 356 -14.46 6.51 28.74
C ARG A 356 -15.86 6.23 28.19
N SER A 357 -16.17 5.00 27.77
CA SER A 357 -17.45 4.66 27.16
C SER A 357 -18.51 4.28 28.20
N PRO A 358 -19.77 4.72 28.06
CA PRO A 358 -20.88 4.39 28.98
C PRO A 358 -21.39 2.93 28.86
N LEU A 359 -20.84 2.12 27.97
CA LEU A 359 -21.16 0.69 27.83
C LEU A 359 -20.15 -0.18 28.60
N PRO A 360 -20.51 -1.45 28.95
CA PRO A 360 -19.57 -2.36 29.59
C PRO A 360 -18.30 -2.50 28.74
N THR A 361 -17.14 -2.19 29.33
CA THR A 361 -15.84 -2.22 28.66
C THR A 361 -15.58 -3.55 27.96
N ILE A 362 -16.07 -4.65 28.54
CA ILE A 362 -15.96 -6.01 28.00
C ILE A 362 -16.73 -6.17 26.68
N PHE A 363 -17.93 -5.59 26.54
CA PHE A 363 -18.72 -5.70 25.30
C PHE A 363 -18.03 -4.95 24.14
N ILE A 364 -17.58 -3.73 24.40
CA ILE A 364 -16.86 -2.93 23.39
C ILE A 364 -15.55 -3.60 22.98
N GLN A 365 -14.78 -4.14 23.92
CA GLN A 365 -13.54 -4.87 23.61
C GLN A 365 -13.77 -6.06 22.68
N ASN A 366 -14.76 -6.92 22.97
CA ASN A 366 -15.04 -8.09 22.13
C ASN A 366 -15.67 -7.70 20.79
N LEU A 367 -16.49 -6.65 20.73
CA LEU A 367 -17.01 -6.12 19.47
C LEU A 367 -15.89 -5.56 18.58
N ILE A 368 -14.97 -4.78 19.15
CA ILE A 368 -13.81 -4.24 18.43
C ILE A 368 -12.92 -5.40 17.95
N SER A 369 -12.65 -6.40 18.79
CA SER A 369 -11.91 -7.61 18.40
C SER A 369 -12.60 -8.39 17.28
N PHE A 370 -13.94 -8.44 17.26
CA PHE A 370 -14.69 -9.11 16.19
C PHE A 370 -14.58 -8.36 14.87
N LEU A 371 -14.78 -7.05 14.89
CA LEU A 371 -14.55 -6.20 13.72
C LEU A 371 -13.09 -6.26 13.26
N ASN A 372 -12.16 -6.51 14.20
CA ASN A 372 -10.76 -6.64 13.89
C ASN A 372 -10.42 -7.86 13.01
N LEU A 373 -11.25 -8.91 13.00
CA LEU A 373 -11.08 -10.05 12.08
C LEU A 373 -11.08 -9.61 10.62
N GLY A 374 -11.95 -8.65 10.27
CA GLY A 374 -11.97 -8.06 8.93
C GLY A 374 -10.75 -7.22 8.62
N MET A 375 -10.24 -6.47 9.60
CA MET A 375 -9.02 -5.69 9.42
C MET A 375 -7.79 -6.58 9.24
N VAL A 376 -7.64 -7.64 10.05
CA VAL A 376 -6.56 -8.63 9.89
C VAL A 376 -6.68 -9.33 8.54
N GLY A 377 -7.89 -9.74 8.15
CA GLY A 377 -8.15 -10.32 6.83
C GLY A 377 -7.75 -9.38 5.69
N PHE A 378 -8.09 -8.10 5.79
CA PHE A 378 -7.76 -7.07 4.80
C PHE A 378 -6.24 -6.81 4.70
N VAL A 379 -5.55 -6.70 5.84
CA VAL A 379 -4.08 -6.55 5.87
C VAL A 379 -3.42 -7.78 5.24
N THR A 380 -3.89 -8.98 5.58
CA THR A 380 -3.40 -10.24 5.03
C THR A 380 -3.65 -10.32 3.52
N SER A 381 -4.81 -9.91 3.03
CA SER A 381 -5.10 -9.86 1.59
C SER A 381 -4.24 -8.84 0.85
N ALA A 382 -3.96 -7.68 1.46
CA ALA A 382 -3.09 -6.65 0.90
C ALA A 382 -1.61 -7.09 0.81
N VAL A 383 -1.16 -7.93 1.73
CA VAL A 383 0.18 -8.56 1.66
C VAL A 383 0.17 -9.65 0.57
N ALA A 384 -0.88 -10.47 0.55
CA ALA A 384 -1.03 -11.56 -0.41
C ALA A 384 -1.12 -11.08 -1.87
N VAL A 385 -1.78 -9.94 -2.16
CA VAL A 385 -1.80 -9.40 -3.54
C VAL A 385 -0.41 -9.00 -4.04
N ARG A 386 0.52 -8.66 -3.14
CA ARG A 386 1.87 -8.20 -3.50
C ARG A 386 2.86 -9.36 -3.67
N PHE A 387 2.75 -10.40 -2.86
CA PHE A 387 3.72 -11.51 -2.86
C PHE A 387 3.17 -12.82 -3.41
N VAL A 388 1.89 -13.12 -3.15
CA VAL A 388 1.28 -14.41 -3.44
C VAL A 388 0.59 -14.40 -4.80
N PHE A 389 -0.15 -13.34 -5.11
CA PHE A 389 -0.78 -13.19 -6.43
C PHE A 389 0.24 -13.18 -7.60
N PRO A 390 1.39 -12.49 -7.51
CA PRO A 390 2.39 -12.51 -8.58
C PRO A 390 3.20 -13.81 -8.64
N ALA A 391 3.09 -14.72 -7.66
CA ALA A 391 4.00 -15.87 -7.52
C ALA A 391 4.09 -16.77 -8.77
N VAL A 392 2.99 -16.89 -9.52
CA VAL A 392 2.96 -17.61 -10.81
C VAL A 392 3.58 -16.77 -11.92
N SER A 393 3.27 -15.47 -11.94
CA SER A 393 3.81 -14.53 -12.94
C SER A 393 5.32 -14.34 -12.82
N LEU A 394 5.88 -14.49 -11.61
CA LEU A 394 7.32 -14.43 -11.33
C LEU A 394 8.16 -15.52 -12.01
N GLU A 395 7.54 -16.58 -12.55
CA GLU A 395 8.27 -17.52 -13.42
C GLU A 395 8.75 -16.86 -14.73
N GLY A 396 8.11 -15.75 -15.12
CA GLY A 396 8.50 -14.91 -16.24
C GLY A 396 8.63 -15.65 -17.57
N GLU A 397 9.58 -15.21 -18.39
CA GLU A 397 9.92 -15.84 -19.69
C GLU A 397 10.44 -17.28 -19.54
N SER A 398 10.85 -17.72 -18.34
CA SER A 398 11.33 -19.09 -18.12
C SER A 398 10.19 -20.10 -17.89
N PHE A 399 8.93 -19.66 -17.92
CA PHE A 399 7.77 -20.53 -17.69
C PHE A 399 7.70 -21.72 -18.65
N TRP A 400 8.17 -21.57 -19.89
CA TRP A 400 8.20 -22.68 -20.86
C TRP A 400 9.05 -23.86 -20.39
N ILE A 401 10.13 -23.62 -19.62
CA ILE A 401 11.00 -24.66 -19.05
C ILE A 401 10.23 -25.48 -18.01
N VAL A 402 9.44 -24.80 -17.16
CA VAL A 402 8.64 -25.48 -16.14
C VAL A 402 7.59 -26.37 -16.80
N ARG A 403 6.99 -25.90 -17.91
CA ARG A 403 5.97 -26.65 -18.63
C ARG A 403 6.51 -27.81 -19.46
N SER A 404 7.73 -27.71 -19.99
CA SER A 404 8.40 -28.81 -20.69
C SER A 404 9.04 -29.83 -19.74
N SER A 405 9.21 -29.48 -18.47
CA SER A 405 9.71 -30.41 -17.44
C SER A 405 8.67 -31.49 -17.08
N PRO A 406 9.09 -32.67 -16.58
CA PRO A 406 8.18 -33.74 -16.13
C PRO A 406 7.44 -33.41 -14.82
N LEU A 407 7.30 -32.12 -14.48
CA LEU A 407 6.60 -31.62 -13.30
C LEU A 407 5.15 -31.27 -13.68
N PRO A 408 4.14 -31.90 -13.06
CA PRO A 408 2.77 -31.52 -13.33
C PRO A 408 2.50 -30.11 -12.78
N LEU A 409 1.78 -29.29 -13.55
CA LEU A 409 1.42 -27.91 -13.17
C LEU A 409 0.63 -27.85 -11.85
N LYS A 410 -0.07 -28.93 -11.50
CA LYS A 410 -0.73 -29.08 -10.20
C LYS A 410 0.28 -28.99 -9.05
N ASP A 411 1.40 -29.72 -9.13
CA ASP A 411 2.43 -29.72 -8.09
C ASP A 411 3.12 -28.36 -8.00
N LEU A 412 3.28 -27.66 -9.13
CA LEU A 412 3.80 -26.29 -9.14
C LEU A 412 2.89 -25.34 -8.35
N LEU A 413 1.58 -25.35 -8.61
CA LEU A 413 0.64 -24.47 -7.90
C LEU A 413 0.56 -24.80 -6.40
N TRP A 414 0.51 -26.08 -6.05
CA TRP A 414 0.49 -26.50 -4.64
C TRP A 414 1.81 -26.21 -3.92
N ALA A 415 2.96 -26.33 -4.60
CA ALA A 415 4.24 -25.90 -4.05
C ALA A 415 4.23 -24.40 -3.69
N LYS A 416 3.73 -23.57 -4.61
CA LYS A 416 3.57 -22.12 -4.39
C LYS A 416 2.57 -21.81 -3.28
N PHE A 417 1.51 -22.61 -3.16
CA PHE A 417 0.52 -22.47 -2.09
C PHE A 417 1.15 -22.68 -0.72
N TRP A 418 1.80 -23.82 -0.52
CA TRP A 418 2.40 -24.12 0.78
C TRP A 418 3.58 -23.20 1.12
N SER A 419 4.36 -22.75 0.13
CA SER A 419 5.43 -21.78 0.37
C SER A 419 4.89 -20.41 0.80
N SER A 420 3.69 -20.05 0.36
CA SER A 420 3.07 -18.74 0.60
C SER A 420 2.20 -18.71 1.86
N VAL A 421 1.55 -19.84 2.19
CA VAL A 421 0.68 -19.97 3.36
C VAL A 421 1.45 -19.77 4.65
N LEU A 422 2.63 -20.38 4.80
CA LEU A 422 3.36 -20.34 6.06
C LEU A 422 3.74 -18.90 6.48
N PRO A 423 4.37 -18.07 5.62
CA PRO A 423 4.65 -16.67 5.98
C PRO A 423 3.39 -15.83 6.23
N LEU A 424 2.33 -16.03 5.45
CA LEU A 424 1.07 -15.30 5.62
C LEU A 424 0.37 -15.66 6.93
N LEU A 425 0.36 -16.95 7.28
CA LEU A 425 -0.26 -17.44 8.51
C LEU A 425 0.48 -16.91 9.73
N VAL A 426 1.82 -16.95 9.72
CA VAL A 426 2.61 -16.33 10.80
C VAL A 426 2.28 -14.85 10.96
N LEU A 427 2.20 -14.10 9.86
CA LEU A 427 1.84 -12.68 9.90
C LEU A 427 0.42 -12.45 10.47
N ALA A 428 -0.58 -13.18 9.96
CA ALA A 428 -1.97 -13.02 10.34
C ALA A 428 -2.22 -13.41 11.81
N GLU A 429 -1.60 -14.51 12.27
CA GLU A 429 -1.69 -14.97 13.65
C GLU A 429 -1.02 -14.00 14.63
N VAL A 430 0.17 -13.50 14.31
CA VAL A 430 0.83 -12.48 15.13
C VAL A 430 -0.06 -11.23 15.24
N LEU A 431 -0.71 -10.82 14.15
CA LEU A 431 -1.60 -9.68 14.16
C LEU A 431 -2.82 -9.87 15.07
N ILE A 432 -3.54 -10.98 14.94
CA ILE A 432 -4.75 -11.22 15.72
C ILE A 432 -4.42 -11.47 17.20
N VAL A 433 -3.35 -12.20 17.51
CA VAL A 433 -2.94 -12.48 18.89
C VAL A 433 -2.49 -11.18 19.59
N LEU A 434 -1.61 -10.39 18.96
CA LEU A 434 -1.13 -9.14 19.57
C LEU A 434 -2.27 -8.13 19.76
N SER A 435 -3.13 -7.96 18.76
CA SER A 435 -4.28 -7.04 18.88
C SER A 435 -5.25 -7.48 19.97
N ASN A 436 -5.56 -8.77 20.06
CA ASN A 436 -6.44 -9.31 21.10
C ASN A 436 -5.82 -9.22 22.51
N VAL A 437 -4.51 -9.45 22.65
CA VAL A 437 -3.80 -9.27 23.94
C VAL A 437 -3.82 -7.80 24.36
N LEU A 438 -3.58 -6.86 23.44
CA LEU A 438 -3.63 -5.42 23.72
C LEU A 438 -5.05 -4.96 24.10
N LEU A 439 -6.08 -5.56 23.51
CA LEU A 439 -7.49 -5.28 23.80
C LEU A 439 -8.01 -5.96 25.08
N LYS A 440 -7.25 -6.89 25.69
CA LYS A 440 -7.65 -7.69 26.86
C LYS A 440 -8.99 -8.43 26.68
N VAL A 441 -9.21 -9.01 25.50
CA VAL A 441 -10.44 -9.74 25.17
C VAL A 441 -10.58 -11.09 25.88
N SER A 442 -11.81 -11.63 25.89
CA SER A 442 -12.12 -12.93 26.48
C SER A 442 -11.40 -14.10 25.78
N THR A 443 -11.11 -15.17 26.51
CA THR A 443 -10.42 -16.37 25.98
C THR A 443 -11.20 -17.03 24.84
N LEU A 444 -12.52 -17.03 24.91
CA LEU A 444 -13.39 -17.57 23.85
C LEU A 444 -13.25 -16.74 22.57
N MET A 445 -13.25 -15.41 22.68
CA MET A 445 -13.07 -14.53 21.52
C MET A 445 -11.68 -14.66 20.92
N MET A 446 -10.65 -14.84 21.75
CA MET A 446 -9.29 -15.15 21.28
C MET A 446 -9.26 -16.44 20.46
N ALA A 447 -9.86 -17.52 20.95
CA ALA A 447 -9.87 -18.82 20.27
C ALA A 447 -10.63 -18.77 18.93
N ILE A 448 -11.79 -18.13 18.90
CA ILE A 448 -12.56 -17.91 17.66
C ILE A 448 -11.71 -17.09 16.68
N GLY A 449 -11.15 -15.96 17.14
CA GLY A 449 -10.39 -15.08 16.26
C GLY A 449 -9.15 -15.74 15.63
N VAL A 450 -8.37 -16.48 16.43
CA VAL A 450 -7.22 -17.26 15.95
C VAL A 450 -7.67 -18.31 14.93
N THR A 451 -8.71 -19.08 15.24
CA THR A 451 -9.17 -20.15 14.35
C THR A 451 -9.72 -19.60 13.03
N THR A 452 -10.54 -18.55 13.09
CA THR A 452 -11.10 -17.90 11.92
C THR A 452 -10.01 -17.28 11.05
N VAL A 453 -9.04 -16.57 11.63
CA VAL A 453 -7.94 -15.96 10.88
C VAL A 453 -7.05 -17.03 10.23
N ALA A 454 -6.75 -18.13 10.91
CA ALA A 454 -6.01 -19.25 10.33
C ALA A 454 -6.71 -19.80 9.08
N LEU A 455 -8.02 -20.07 9.17
CA LEU A 455 -8.83 -20.56 8.06
C LEU A 455 -8.89 -19.52 6.92
N MET A 456 -9.22 -18.27 7.24
CA MET A 456 -9.29 -17.19 6.26
C MET A 456 -7.99 -17.04 5.49
N THR A 457 -6.85 -17.17 6.17
CA THR A 457 -5.52 -17.05 5.56
C THR A 457 -5.28 -18.12 4.49
N LEU A 458 -5.76 -19.35 4.71
CA LEU A 458 -5.71 -20.41 3.69
C LEU A 458 -6.53 -20.03 2.44
N GLY A 459 -7.74 -19.51 2.64
CA GLY A 459 -8.60 -19.03 1.54
C GLY A 459 -7.97 -17.85 0.79
N ILE A 460 -7.42 -16.87 1.50
CA ILE A 460 -6.72 -15.71 0.92
C ILE A 460 -5.52 -16.16 0.08
N ALA A 461 -4.69 -17.07 0.59
CA ALA A 461 -3.53 -17.59 -0.13
C ALA A 461 -3.93 -18.35 -1.40
N ALA A 462 -4.98 -19.18 -1.33
CA ALA A 462 -5.47 -19.94 -2.47
C ALA A 462 -6.12 -19.05 -3.54
N LEU A 463 -6.90 -18.05 -3.13
CA LEU A 463 -7.41 -17.01 -4.03
C LEU A 463 -6.25 -16.28 -4.71
N GLY A 464 -5.18 -15.97 -3.98
CA GLY A 464 -4.01 -15.27 -4.52
C GLY A 464 -3.35 -16.06 -5.64
N ILE A 465 -2.99 -17.32 -5.39
CA ILE A 465 -2.31 -18.16 -6.38
C ILE A 465 -3.25 -18.58 -7.50
N GLY A 466 -4.49 -18.97 -7.17
CA GLY A 466 -5.49 -19.36 -8.14
C GLY A 466 -5.78 -18.23 -9.12
N MET A 467 -6.03 -17.01 -8.64
CA MET A 467 -6.25 -15.86 -9.51
C MET A 467 -4.99 -15.38 -10.22
N GLY A 468 -3.81 -15.49 -9.59
CA GLY A 468 -2.53 -15.26 -10.22
C GLY A 468 -2.27 -16.20 -11.40
N ALA A 469 -2.78 -17.44 -11.32
CA ALA A 469 -2.77 -18.44 -12.38
C ALA A 469 -3.84 -18.20 -13.47
N ILE A 470 -4.96 -17.54 -13.14
CA ILE A 470 -5.99 -17.15 -14.12
C ILE A 470 -5.54 -15.95 -14.96
N PHE A 471 -4.86 -14.97 -14.34
CA PHE A 471 -4.37 -13.76 -15.01
C PHE A 471 -2.83 -13.61 -15.01
N PRO A 472 -2.06 -14.61 -15.49
CA PRO A 472 -0.60 -14.58 -15.43
C PRO A 472 0.01 -13.59 -16.42
N ARG A 473 0.88 -12.71 -15.92
CA ARG A 473 1.68 -11.76 -16.71
C ARG A 473 3.16 -12.10 -16.61
N PHE A 474 3.66 -12.89 -17.57
CA PHE A 474 5.06 -13.33 -17.63
C PHE A 474 6.02 -12.25 -18.17
N ARG A 475 5.52 -11.31 -18.98
CA ARG A 475 6.25 -10.13 -19.44
C ARG A 475 5.99 -8.96 -18.51
N TYR A 476 6.97 -8.62 -17.69
CA TYR A 476 6.92 -7.47 -16.81
C TYR A 476 8.31 -6.82 -16.71
N GLU A 477 8.34 -5.49 -16.65
CA GLU A 477 9.57 -4.73 -16.41
C GLU A 477 9.86 -4.59 -14.91
N ASN A 478 8.80 -4.50 -14.09
CA ASN A 478 8.90 -4.39 -12.64
C ASN A 478 7.85 -5.30 -11.96
N VAL A 479 8.31 -6.12 -11.01
CA VAL A 479 7.46 -7.02 -10.20
C VAL A 479 6.32 -6.26 -9.52
N ALA A 480 6.58 -5.02 -9.09
CA ALA A 480 5.59 -4.17 -8.43
C ALA A 480 4.39 -3.78 -9.31
N GLN A 481 4.50 -3.92 -10.65
CA GLN A 481 3.43 -3.62 -11.59
C GLN A 481 2.48 -4.80 -11.85
N ILE A 482 2.84 -6.02 -11.42
CA ILE A 482 1.97 -7.19 -11.61
C ILE A 482 0.65 -7.05 -10.81
N PRO A 483 0.69 -6.67 -9.52
CA PRO A 483 -0.52 -6.47 -8.71
C PRO A 483 -1.42 -5.31 -9.17
N THR A 484 -0.87 -4.30 -9.84
CA THR A 484 -1.65 -3.13 -10.31
C THR A 484 -2.47 -3.42 -11.57
N GLY A 485 -2.29 -4.61 -12.17
CA GLY A 485 -3.11 -5.08 -13.28
C GLY A 485 -4.54 -5.45 -12.86
N PHE A 486 -5.40 -5.66 -13.86
CA PHE A 486 -6.78 -6.10 -13.66
C PHE A 486 -6.91 -7.32 -12.74
N GLY A 487 -6.01 -8.31 -12.89
CA GLY A 487 -6.03 -9.52 -12.07
C GLY A 487 -5.84 -9.26 -10.58
N GLY A 488 -4.98 -8.31 -10.21
CA GLY A 488 -4.77 -7.93 -8.81
C GLY A 488 -5.95 -7.16 -8.22
N ILE A 489 -6.59 -6.29 -9.01
CA ILE A 489 -7.82 -5.59 -8.60
C ILE A 489 -8.99 -6.57 -8.42
N ALA A 490 -9.18 -7.48 -9.38
CA ALA A 490 -10.18 -8.54 -9.28
C ALA A 490 -9.93 -9.41 -8.04
N TYR A 491 -8.66 -9.75 -7.76
CA TYR A 491 -8.29 -10.48 -6.56
C TYR A 491 -8.68 -9.74 -5.29
N MET A 492 -8.40 -8.44 -5.20
CA MET A 492 -8.76 -7.64 -4.03
C MET A 492 -10.27 -7.63 -3.80
N ILE A 493 -11.08 -7.50 -4.85
CA ILE A 493 -12.55 -7.48 -4.74
C ILE A 493 -13.08 -8.83 -4.27
N VAL A 494 -12.67 -9.92 -4.93
CA VAL A 494 -13.13 -11.27 -4.58
C VAL A 494 -12.71 -11.62 -3.16
N THR A 495 -11.48 -11.25 -2.77
CA THR A 495 -10.97 -11.51 -1.42
C THR A 495 -11.71 -10.66 -0.38
N MET A 496 -12.04 -9.40 -0.68
CA MET A 496 -12.83 -8.55 0.21
C MET A 496 -14.26 -9.11 0.40
N LEU A 497 -14.91 -9.54 -0.67
CA LEU A 497 -16.23 -10.17 -0.60
C LEU A 497 -16.18 -11.47 0.20
N TYR A 498 -15.13 -12.26 0.01
CA TYR A 498 -14.87 -13.47 0.80
C TYR A 498 -14.72 -13.16 2.29
N ILE A 499 -13.89 -12.19 2.65
CA ILE A 499 -13.70 -11.73 4.03
C ILE A 499 -15.03 -11.27 4.63
N ALA A 500 -15.79 -10.43 3.92
CA ALA A 500 -17.08 -9.92 4.36
C ALA A 500 -18.10 -11.04 4.57
N ALA A 501 -18.12 -12.06 3.69
CA ALA A 501 -19.01 -13.21 3.82
C ALA A 501 -18.68 -14.05 5.06
N VAL A 502 -17.40 -14.32 5.32
CA VAL A 502 -16.97 -15.03 6.55
C VAL A 502 -17.41 -14.28 7.80
N ILE A 503 -17.13 -12.97 7.87
CA ILE A 503 -17.50 -12.15 9.04
C ILE A 503 -19.01 -12.09 9.22
N THR A 504 -19.78 -11.93 8.14
CA THR A 504 -21.24 -11.84 8.23
C THR A 504 -21.86 -13.14 8.76
N LEU A 505 -21.33 -14.29 8.34
CA LEU A 505 -21.75 -15.60 8.85
C LEU A 505 -21.40 -15.75 10.35
N GLU A 506 -20.24 -15.28 10.78
CA GLU A 506 -19.82 -15.36 12.18
C GLU A 506 -20.46 -14.31 13.10
N ALA A 507 -20.95 -13.19 12.56
CA ALA A 507 -21.49 -12.08 13.33
C ALA A 507 -22.65 -12.51 14.24
N TRP A 508 -23.60 -13.30 13.71
CA TRP A 508 -24.75 -13.75 14.49
C TRP A 508 -24.38 -14.76 15.58
N PRO A 509 -23.62 -15.85 15.32
CA PRO A 509 -23.17 -16.78 16.36
C PRO A 509 -22.36 -16.10 17.45
N VAL A 510 -21.36 -15.28 17.07
CA VAL A 510 -20.45 -14.62 18.02
C VAL A 510 -21.23 -13.65 18.91
N TYR A 511 -22.10 -12.83 18.33
CA TYR A 511 -22.96 -11.92 19.09
C TYR A 511 -23.82 -12.66 20.12
N ARG A 512 -24.42 -13.79 19.72
CA ARG A 512 -25.32 -14.57 20.59
C ARG A 512 -24.55 -15.30 21.68
N ILE A 513 -23.42 -15.93 21.36
CA ILE A 513 -22.56 -16.64 22.33
C ILE A 513 -22.10 -15.65 23.40
N PHE A 514 -21.71 -14.46 22.98
CA PHE A 514 -21.30 -13.40 23.87
C PHE A 514 -22.44 -12.88 24.77
N LEU A 515 -23.63 -12.69 24.20
CA LEU A 515 -24.81 -12.25 24.95
C LEU A 515 -25.25 -13.29 26.01
N SER A 516 -25.15 -14.58 25.69
CA SER A 516 -25.47 -15.66 26.62
C SER A 516 -24.54 -15.72 27.84
N HIS A 517 -23.25 -15.42 27.64
CA HIS A 517 -22.27 -15.33 28.73
C HIS A 517 -22.43 -14.05 29.55
N SER A 518 -22.83 -12.94 28.92
CA SER A 518 -22.95 -11.63 29.60
C SER A 518 -24.24 -11.49 30.41
N ILE A 519 -25.35 -12.09 29.95
CA ILE A 519 -26.69 -11.98 30.57
C ILE A 519 -27.03 -13.23 31.41
N GLY A 520 -26.20 -14.29 31.37
CA GLY A 520 -26.48 -15.55 32.08
C GLY A 520 -27.69 -16.32 31.54
N ALA A 521 -28.27 -15.88 30.42
CA ALA A 521 -29.37 -16.55 29.75
C ALA A 521 -28.82 -17.73 28.94
N GLY A 522 -29.05 -18.95 29.44
CA GLY A 522 -28.65 -20.19 28.76
C GLY A 522 -29.17 -20.24 27.31
N MET A 523 -28.31 -20.66 26.39
CA MET A 523 -28.73 -20.93 25.02
C MET A 523 -29.52 -22.23 24.96
N GLY A 524 -30.78 -22.15 24.53
CA GLY A 524 -31.55 -23.35 24.18
C GLY A 524 -30.86 -24.16 23.06
N PRO A 525 -31.05 -25.49 23.01
CA PRO A 525 -30.34 -26.40 22.10
C PRO A 525 -30.52 -26.05 20.61
N ALA A 526 -31.69 -25.51 20.22
CA ALA A 526 -31.92 -25.04 18.87
C ALA A 526 -30.97 -23.90 18.45
N ARG A 527 -30.61 -23.00 19.37
CA ARG A 527 -29.70 -21.87 19.07
C ARG A 527 -28.25 -22.33 18.93
N TRP A 528 -27.85 -23.35 19.69
CA TRP A 528 -26.56 -24.03 19.50
C TRP A 528 -26.47 -24.73 18.15
N ALA A 529 -27.55 -25.36 17.69
CA ALA A 529 -27.60 -25.96 16.35
C ALA A 529 -27.41 -24.91 15.24
N TRP A 530 -28.05 -23.75 15.35
CA TRP A 530 -27.86 -22.64 14.40
C TRP A 530 -26.44 -22.05 14.43
N ALA A 531 -25.83 -21.93 15.62
CA ALA A 531 -24.44 -21.49 15.73
C ALA A 531 -23.47 -22.50 15.07
N ALA A 532 -23.65 -23.79 15.35
CA ALA A 532 -22.87 -24.86 14.73
C ALA A 532 -23.02 -24.89 13.21
N LEU A 533 -24.25 -24.69 12.70
CA LEU A 533 -24.50 -24.59 11.26
C LEU A 533 -23.74 -23.42 10.63
N SER A 534 -23.71 -22.26 11.30
CA SER A 534 -22.98 -21.11 10.77
C SER A 534 -21.46 -21.34 10.72
N PHE A 535 -20.88 -21.91 11.78
CA PHE A 535 -19.46 -22.29 11.76
C PHE A 535 -19.16 -23.36 10.69
N LEU A 536 -20.07 -24.30 10.47
CA LEU A 536 -19.94 -25.28 9.39
C LEU A 536 -19.98 -24.60 8.01
N LEU A 537 -20.88 -23.62 7.80
CA LEU A 537 -20.93 -22.83 6.57
C LEU A 537 -19.63 -22.04 6.34
N VAL A 538 -19.01 -21.50 7.40
CA VAL A 538 -17.71 -20.84 7.31
C VAL A 538 -16.64 -21.82 6.85
N ILE A 539 -16.59 -23.04 7.41
CA ILE A 539 -15.64 -24.08 6.98
C ILE A 539 -15.86 -24.45 5.51
N VAL A 540 -17.11 -24.62 5.09
CA VAL A 540 -17.45 -24.91 3.69
C VAL A 540 -17.03 -23.76 2.77
N LEU A 541 -17.28 -22.52 3.15
CA LEU A 541 -16.88 -21.33 2.39
C LEU A 541 -15.35 -21.24 2.24
N ASN A 542 -14.60 -21.52 3.31
CA ASN A 542 -13.15 -21.59 3.29
C ASN A 542 -12.65 -22.71 2.36
N ALA A 543 -13.25 -23.91 2.44
CA ALA A 543 -12.90 -25.02 1.56
C ALA A 543 -13.16 -24.70 0.08
N LEU A 544 -14.29 -24.05 -0.23
CA LEU A 544 -14.61 -23.57 -1.58
C LEU A 544 -13.60 -22.52 -2.05
N ALA A 545 -13.23 -21.57 -1.19
CA ALA A 545 -12.22 -20.55 -1.49
C ALA A 545 -10.83 -21.15 -1.74
N VAL A 546 -10.52 -22.33 -1.19
CA VAL A 546 -9.29 -23.06 -1.51
C VAL A 546 -9.39 -23.84 -2.82
N ILE A 547 -10.46 -24.62 -2.99
CA ILE A 547 -10.54 -25.60 -4.10
C ILE A 547 -10.86 -24.93 -5.43
N LEU A 548 -11.81 -23.99 -5.46
CA LEU A 548 -12.35 -23.44 -6.71
C LEU A 548 -11.32 -22.57 -7.46
N PRO A 549 -10.62 -21.60 -6.83
CA PRO A 549 -9.60 -20.81 -7.51
C PRO A 549 -8.42 -21.66 -8.00
N MET A 550 -8.00 -22.65 -7.21
CA MET A 550 -6.89 -23.55 -7.58
C MET A 550 -7.25 -24.41 -8.79
N LYS A 551 -8.47 -24.95 -8.85
CA LYS A 551 -8.94 -25.74 -10.00
C LYS A 551 -9.09 -24.89 -11.27
N ILE A 552 -9.69 -23.70 -11.16
CA ILE A 552 -9.87 -22.79 -12.30
C ILE A 552 -8.51 -22.28 -12.80
N GLY A 553 -7.60 -21.90 -11.89
CA GLY A 553 -6.25 -21.46 -12.22
C GLY A 553 -5.44 -22.54 -12.93
N LEU A 554 -5.51 -23.79 -12.44
CA LEU A 554 -4.86 -24.93 -13.09
C LEU A 554 -5.37 -25.16 -14.51
N ASN A 555 -6.69 -25.17 -14.70
CA ASN A 555 -7.32 -25.36 -16.02
C ASN A 555 -6.93 -24.25 -17.00
N ARG A 556 -6.89 -22.99 -16.54
CA ARG A 556 -6.48 -21.84 -17.36
C ARG A 556 -5.00 -21.91 -17.75
N LEU A 557 -4.12 -22.35 -16.85
CA LEU A 557 -2.70 -22.55 -17.17
C LEU A 557 -2.49 -23.68 -18.17
N MET A 558 -3.25 -24.78 -18.05
CA MET A 558 -3.16 -25.90 -18.99
C MET A 558 -3.65 -25.53 -20.40
N ALA A 559 -4.71 -24.73 -20.49
CA ALA A 559 -5.32 -24.32 -21.76
C ALA A 559 -4.54 -23.22 -22.51
N ARG A 560 -3.55 -22.57 -21.88
CA ARG A 560 -2.80 -21.48 -22.51
C ARG A 560 -1.83 -22.05 -23.56
N GLU A 561 -1.73 -21.46 -24.74
CA GLU A 561 -0.67 -21.78 -25.71
C GLU A 561 0.65 -21.07 -25.30
N ILE A 562 1.81 -21.68 -25.59
CA ILE A 562 3.14 -21.16 -25.23
C ILE A 562 3.56 -20.09 -26.22
#